data_AF-A1JI61-F1
#
_entry.id   AF-A1JI61-F1
#
_cell.length_a   1.000
_cell.length_b   1.000
_cell.length_c   1.000
_cell.angle_alpha   90.00
_cell.angle_beta   90.00
_cell.angle_gamma   90.00
#
_symmetry.space_group_name_H-M   'P 1'
#
loop_
_entity.id
_entity.type
_entity.pdbx_description
1 polymer ?
#
loop_
_entity_poly.entity_id
_entity_poly.type
_entity_poly.pdbx_seq_one_letter_code
_entity_poly.pdbx_strand_id
1 'polypeptide(L)'
;MGISFANASVVMSGSRIIYSAGEKEHSIQLTNNDNFPNAVQVWLDSGDTQSTPETGKAPFIVTPPFFRIEANAGQTLRLKYTGSGLPTDRESVFYLNFLQVPPVNKAEKNNKMLVLMRNRIKVFYRPENIAGRVDQVSSALTFNVRQQGKDVVVTGKNPTGFYATIASGEVVGGGKKLKMKSEMIPPMSQAQWVIPNSSVPSNAIVNFLLVNDFGGQDTGSYKIQ
;
A
#
# COMPACT_ATOMS: atom_id res chain seq x y z
N MET A 1 -35.21 -4.79 -3.76
CA MET A 1 -33.86 -5.37 -3.60
C MET A 1 -32.96 -4.28 -3.06
N GLY A 2 -32.65 -4.30 -1.76
CA GLY A 2 -31.78 -3.31 -1.15
C GLY A 2 -30.34 -3.63 -1.51
N ILE A 3 -29.68 -2.73 -2.23
CA ILE A 3 -28.24 -2.77 -2.46
C ILE A 3 -27.60 -2.56 -1.08
N SER A 4 -26.99 -3.59 -0.52
CA SER A 4 -26.22 -3.44 0.73
C SER A 4 -24.96 -2.64 0.39
N PHE A 5 -24.97 -1.36 0.75
CA PHE A 5 -23.77 -0.54 0.70
C PHE A 5 -22.80 -1.09 1.76
N ALA A 6 -21.62 -1.51 1.32
CA ALA A 6 -20.51 -1.78 2.23
C ALA A 6 -20.08 -0.42 2.82
N ASN A 7 -20.65 -0.05 3.97
CA ASN A 7 -20.26 1.14 4.69
C ASN A 7 -18.90 0.86 5.36
N ALA A 8 -17.86 1.54 4.91
CA ALA A 8 -16.58 1.55 5.59
C ALA A 8 -16.75 2.34 6.89
N SER A 9 -16.53 1.66 8.01
CA SER A 9 -16.75 2.19 9.36
C SER A 9 -15.66 3.18 9.75
N VAL A 10 -14.46 2.72 10.10
CA VAL A 10 -13.31 3.57 10.36
C VAL A 10 -12.42 3.68 9.12
N VAL A 11 -12.20 4.90 8.65
CA VAL A 11 -11.41 5.21 7.45
C VAL A 11 -10.27 6.16 7.77
N MET A 12 -9.18 6.07 7.00
CA MET A 12 -8.05 7.01 7.05
C MET A 12 -8.11 7.94 5.83
N SER A 13 -7.70 9.19 5.99
CA SER A 13 -7.44 10.06 4.84
C SER A 13 -6.21 9.55 4.05
N GLY A 14 -6.41 9.21 2.78
CA GLY A 14 -5.36 8.65 1.91
C GLY A 14 -5.18 7.13 2.04
N SER A 15 -4.36 6.55 1.15
CA SER A 15 -4.11 5.10 1.08
C SER A 15 -2.68 4.69 1.45
N ARG A 16 -1.83 5.67 1.74
CA ARG A 16 -0.43 5.51 2.13
C ARG A 16 0.04 6.72 2.92
N ILE A 17 1.12 6.55 3.67
CA ILE A 17 1.76 7.60 4.45
C ILE A 17 3.17 7.78 3.91
N ILE A 18 3.54 9.02 3.60
CA ILE A 18 4.92 9.41 3.30
C ILE A 18 5.45 10.15 4.53
N TYR A 19 6.38 9.53 5.26
CA TYR A 19 7.05 10.13 6.40
C TYR A 19 8.39 10.68 5.95
N SER A 20 8.53 12.00 5.87
CA SER A 20 9.78 12.65 5.51
C SER A 20 10.78 12.55 6.67
N ALA A 21 12.04 12.21 6.40
CA ALA A 21 13.06 12.02 7.44
C ALA A 21 13.28 13.25 8.34
N GLY A 22 13.10 14.46 7.82
CA GLY A 22 13.19 15.71 8.60
C GLY A 22 11.98 16.03 9.49
N GLU A 23 10.89 15.27 9.38
CA GLU A 23 9.68 15.50 10.18
C GLU A 23 9.86 14.95 11.61
N LYS A 24 9.52 15.77 12.60
CA LYS A 24 9.50 15.34 14.02
C LYS A 24 8.39 14.33 14.31
N GLU A 25 7.26 14.50 13.64
CA GLU A 25 6.09 13.64 13.69
C GLU A 25 5.20 13.89 12.47
N HIS A 26 4.40 12.90 12.11
CA HIS A 26 3.44 12.94 11.03
C HIS A 26 2.02 12.75 11.60
N SER A 27 1.06 13.58 11.19
CA SER A 27 -0.32 13.50 11.68
C SER A 27 -1.16 12.63 10.75
N ILE A 28 -1.92 11.69 11.33
CA ILE A 28 -2.80 10.79 10.61
C ILE A 28 -4.22 11.02 11.12
N GLN A 29 -5.18 11.26 10.22
CA GLN A 29 -6.57 11.42 10.58
C GLN A 29 -7.36 10.15 10.29
N LEU A 30 -8.03 9.62 11.31
CA LEU A 30 -9.08 8.61 11.18
C LEU A 30 -10.46 9.23 11.37
N THR A 31 -11.46 8.72 10.68
CA THR A 31 -12.86 9.11 10.82
C THR A 31 -13.73 7.86 10.96
N ASN A 32 -14.62 7.86 11.93
CA ASN A 32 -15.65 6.85 12.09
C ASN A 32 -16.94 7.33 11.40
N ASN A 33 -17.31 6.71 10.28
CA ASN A 33 -18.52 7.02 9.53
C ASN A 33 -19.75 6.23 10.01
N ASP A 34 -19.60 5.38 11.03
CA ASP A 34 -20.73 4.69 11.63
C ASP A 34 -21.58 5.64 12.49
N ASN A 35 -22.84 5.26 12.67
CA ASN A 35 -23.74 5.86 13.64
C ASN A 35 -23.56 5.33 15.08
N PHE A 36 -22.51 4.54 15.32
CA PHE A 36 -22.14 4.02 16.63
C PHE A 36 -20.62 4.19 16.89
N PRO A 37 -20.18 4.23 18.15
CA PRO A 37 -18.76 4.37 18.50
C PRO A 37 -17.96 3.11 18.20
N ASN A 38 -16.69 3.25 17.81
CA ASN A 38 -15.77 2.13 17.61
C ASN A 38 -14.55 2.26 18.54
N ALA A 39 -14.08 1.14 19.09
CA ALA A 39 -12.76 1.06 19.68
C ALA A 39 -11.74 0.76 18.57
N VAL A 40 -10.59 1.43 18.59
CA VAL A 40 -9.56 1.31 17.56
C VAL A 40 -8.21 1.03 18.19
N GLN A 41 -7.56 -0.05 17.75
CA GLN A 41 -6.17 -0.38 18.08
C GLN A 41 -5.28 -0.08 16.88
N VAL A 42 -4.13 0.54 17.10
CA VAL A 42 -3.18 0.94 16.05
C VAL A 42 -1.78 0.49 16.41
N TRP A 43 -1.08 -0.14 15.46
CA TRP A 43 0.30 -0.60 15.63
C TRP A 43 1.06 -0.61 14.31
N LEU A 44 2.39 -0.69 14.38
CA LEU A 44 3.25 -0.77 13.20
C LEU A 44 4.05 -2.07 13.14
N ASP A 45 4.38 -2.49 11.93
CA ASP A 45 5.28 -3.62 11.67
C ASP A 45 6.16 -3.40 10.42
N SER A 46 7.14 -4.29 10.24
CA SER A 46 8.13 -4.24 9.15
C SER A 46 7.86 -5.24 8.01
N GLY A 47 6.60 -5.54 7.74
CA GLY A 47 6.18 -6.42 6.64
C GLY A 47 5.51 -7.74 7.07
N ASP A 48 5.41 -7.99 8.37
CA ASP A 48 4.71 -9.16 8.89
C ASP A 48 3.19 -8.95 8.86
N THR A 49 2.52 -9.63 7.93
CA THR A 49 1.06 -9.56 7.76
C THR A 49 0.29 -10.19 8.91
N GLN A 50 0.92 -11.05 9.71
CA GLN A 50 0.32 -11.72 10.87
C GLN A 50 0.60 -10.99 12.19
N SER A 51 1.36 -9.89 12.15
CA SER A 51 1.68 -9.08 13.33
C SER A 51 0.42 -8.63 14.09
N THR A 52 0.54 -8.56 15.41
CA THR A 52 -0.47 -8.06 16.35
C THR A 52 0.05 -6.79 17.03
N PRO A 53 -0.77 -6.08 17.84
CA PRO A 53 -0.27 -4.95 18.63
C PRO A 53 0.95 -5.28 19.49
N GLU A 54 1.09 -6.51 19.95
CA GLU A 54 2.18 -6.98 20.82
C GLU A 54 3.41 -7.45 20.04
N THR A 55 3.23 -7.99 18.84
CA THR A 55 4.33 -8.58 18.04
C THR A 55 4.84 -7.66 16.93
N GLY A 56 4.10 -6.58 16.62
CA GLY A 56 4.47 -5.58 15.64
C GLY A 56 5.82 -4.93 15.97
N LYS A 57 6.76 -4.99 15.02
CA LYS A 57 8.09 -4.40 15.15
C LYS A 57 8.35 -3.46 14.00
N ALA A 58 8.49 -2.17 14.31
CA ALA A 58 8.93 -1.12 13.39
C ALA A 58 9.62 -0.01 14.20
N PRO A 59 10.53 0.77 13.60
CA PRO A 59 11.20 1.89 14.26
C PRO A 59 10.29 3.13 14.38
N PHE A 60 9.00 2.92 14.64
CA PHE A 60 7.97 3.95 14.71
C PHE A 60 7.09 3.74 15.92
N ILE A 61 6.66 4.84 16.52
CA ILE A 61 5.60 4.86 17.53
C ILE A 61 4.40 5.60 16.99
N VAL A 62 3.20 5.15 17.37
CA VAL A 62 1.94 5.83 17.07
C VAL A 62 1.23 6.17 18.38
N THR A 63 0.65 7.37 18.46
CA THR A 63 -0.02 7.85 19.68
C THR A 63 -1.34 8.55 19.36
N PRO A 64 -2.43 8.24 20.07
CA PRO A 64 -2.59 7.09 20.98
C PRO A 64 -2.64 5.74 20.24
N PRO A 65 -2.14 4.64 20.82
CA PRO A 65 -2.18 3.31 20.20
C PRO A 65 -3.53 2.59 20.39
N PHE A 66 -4.34 3.01 21.37
CA PHE A 66 -5.69 2.51 21.60
C PHE A 66 -6.60 3.63 22.08
N PHE A 67 -7.78 3.73 21.47
CA PHE A 67 -8.73 4.80 21.76
C PHE A 67 -10.12 4.43 21.26
N ARG A 68 -11.11 5.26 21.59
CA ARG A 68 -12.48 5.16 21.10
C ARG A 68 -12.78 6.35 20.21
N ILE A 69 -13.37 6.12 19.04
CA ILE A 69 -13.91 7.16 18.18
C ILE A 69 -15.44 7.10 18.30
N GLU A 70 -16.08 8.21 18.66
CA GLU A 70 -17.55 8.29 18.69
C GLU A 70 -18.15 8.20 17.28
N ALA A 71 -19.48 8.02 17.21
CA ALA A 71 -20.22 8.03 15.96
C ALA A 71 -19.99 9.33 15.18
N ASN A 72 -19.71 9.24 13.88
CA ASN A 72 -19.47 10.39 12.99
C ASN A 72 -18.35 11.34 13.45
N ALA A 73 -17.41 10.86 14.28
CA ALA A 73 -16.31 11.65 14.82
C ALA A 73 -14.97 11.28 14.18
N GLY A 74 -13.98 12.16 14.35
CA GLY A 74 -12.60 11.94 13.91
C GLY A 74 -11.63 11.80 15.08
N GLN A 75 -10.52 11.09 14.85
CA GLN A 75 -9.38 11.03 15.77
C GLN A 75 -8.08 11.27 15.00
N THR A 76 -7.26 12.19 15.50
CA THR A 76 -5.90 12.41 15.01
C THR A 76 -4.90 11.54 15.77
N LEU A 77 -4.00 10.89 15.05
CA LEU A 77 -2.87 10.12 15.56
C LEU A 77 -1.57 10.82 15.20
N ARG A 78 -0.56 10.71 16.07
CA ARG A 78 0.81 11.16 15.81
C ARG A 78 1.67 9.94 15.57
N LEU A 79 2.26 9.86 14.39
CA LEU A 79 3.27 8.88 14.02
C LEU A 79 4.65 9.53 14.19
N LYS A 80 5.58 8.86 14.84
CA LYS A 80 6.94 9.37 15.04
C LYS A 80 7.97 8.29 14.80
N TYR A 81 8.99 8.59 14.00
CA TYR A 81 10.16 7.73 13.85
C TYR A 81 11.02 7.79 15.12
N THR A 82 11.44 6.63 15.62
CA THR A 82 12.22 6.49 16.86
C THR A 82 13.48 5.64 16.68
N GLY A 83 13.68 5.08 15.48
CA GLY A 83 14.87 4.31 15.17
C GLY A 83 16.08 5.18 14.81
N SER A 84 17.14 4.50 14.43
CA SER A 84 18.31 5.07 13.75
C SER A 84 18.79 4.10 12.67
N GLY A 85 19.61 4.59 11.74
CA GLY A 85 20.32 3.74 10.78
C GLY A 85 19.49 3.22 9.60
N LEU A 86 18.36 3.85 9.26
CA LEU A 86 17.73 3.60 7.96
C LEU A 86 18.62 4.14 6.82
N PRO A 87 18.56 3.53 5.62
CA PRO A 87 19.28 4.03 4.45
C PRO A 87 18.97 5.50 4.19
N THR A 88 19.98 6.27 3.79
CA THR A 88 19.85 7.71 3.49
C THR A 88 19.70 8.00 2.00
N ASP A 89 19.88 6.99 1.15
CA ASP A 89 19.89 7.08 -0.32
C ASP A 89 18.62 6.52 -0.98
N ARG A 90 17.73 5.90 -0.20
CA ARG A 90 16.51 5.25 -0.68
C ARG A 90 15.43 5.16 0.40
N GLU A 91 14.19 4.99 -0.04
CA GLU A 91 13.06 4.77 0.85
C GLU A 91 13.15 3.44 1.60
N SER A 92 12.52 3.40 2.78
CA SER A 92 12.20 2.18 3.52
C SER A 92 10.69 2.06 3.70
N VAL A 93 10.15 0.85 3.66
CA VAL A 93 8.71 0.61 3.82
C VAL A 93 8.39 -0.11 5.14
N PHE A 94 7.39 0.41 5.84
CA PHE A 94 6.76 -0.16 7.02
C PHE A 94 5.25 -0.17 6.82
N TYR A 95 4.53 -0.71 7.80
CA TYR A 95 3.09 -0.82 7.70
C TYR A 95 2.43 -0.37 8.98
N LEU A 96 1.46 0.54 8.86
CA LEU A 96 0.56 0.93 9.92
C LEU A 96 -0.71 0.08 9.80
N ASN A 97 -1.10 -0.55 10.90
CA ASN A 97 -2.31 -1.32 11.00
C ASN A 97 -3.27 -0.61 11.94
N PHE A 98 -4.54 -0.56 11.58
CA PHE A 98 -5.59 -0.18 12.52
C PHE A 98 -6.74 -1.18 12.47
N LEU A 99 -7.12 -1.67 13.64
CA LEU A 99 -8.20 -2.62 13.86
C LEU A 99 -9.38 -1.88 14.47
N GLN A 100 -10.52 -1.88 13.79
CA GLN A 100 -11.77 -1.39 14.37
C GLN A 100 -12.50 -2.53 15.10
N VAL A 101 -13.04 -2.21 16.26
CA VAL A 101 -13.83 -3.12 17.10
C VAL A 101 -15.17 -2.45 17.41
N PRO A 102 -16.26 -2.90 16.77
CA PRO A 102 -17.60 -2.35 17.02
C PRO A 102 -18.15 -2.80 18.38
N PRO A 103 -19.13 -2.07 18.93
CA PRO A 103 -19.68 -2.35 20.24
C PRO A 103 -20.58 -3.59 20.16
N VAL A 104 -20.51 -4.45 21.17
CA VAL A 104 -21.38 -5.64 21.27
C VAL A 104 -22.53 -5.34 22.22
N ASN A 105 -23.75 -5.21 21.68
CA ASN A 105 -24.93 -5.11 22.53
C ASN A 105 -25.28 -6.48 23.13
N LYS A 106 -25.11 -6.62 24.45
CA LYS A 106 -25.37 -7.85 25.22
C LYS A 106 -26.86 -8.17 25.39
N ALA A 107 -27.77 -7.23 25.12
CA ALA A 107 -29.21 -7.40 25.34
C ALA A 107 -29.94 -8.18 24.23
N GLU A 108 -29.32 -8.34 23.06
CA GLU A 108 -29.93 -9.03 21.92
C GLU A 108 -29.49 -10.50 21.89
N LYS A 109 -30.44 -11.42 22.11
CA LYS A 109 -30.22 -12.88 22.27
C LYS A 109 -30.11 -13.67 20.95
N ASN A 110 -29.99 -13.02 19.80
CA ASN A 110 -29.91 -13.69 18.50
C ASN A 110 -28.46 -14.08 18.16
N ASN A 111 -28.29 -15.08 17.27
CA ASN A 111 -26.98 -15.42 16.71
C ASN A 111 -26.37 -14.19 16.02
N LYS A 112 -25.25 -13.68 16.55
CA LYS A 112 -24.55 -12.51 16.00
C LYS A 112 -23.24 -12.94 15.34
N MET A 113 -22.99 -12.39 14.16
CA MET A 113 -21.69 -12.41 13.51
C MET A 113 -21.03 -11.05 13.75
N LEU A 114 -19.88 -11.05 14.43
CA LEU A 114 -19.06 -9.86 14.63
C LEU A 114 -17.98 -9.82 13.56
N VAL A 115 -17.94 -8.73 12.79
CA VAL A 115 -16.91 -8.51 11.77
C VAL A 115 -15.91 -7.49 12.31
N LEU A 116 -14.67 -7.91 12.50
CA LEU A 116 -13.55 -7.04 12.83
C LEU A 116 -12.80 -6.69 11.55
N MET A 117 -12.55 -5.41 11.32
CA MET A 117 -11.82 -4.97 10.12
C MET A 117 -10.45 -4.44 10.52
N ARG A 118 -9.40 -5.11 10.01
CA ARG A 118 -8.01 -4.64 10.07
C ARG A 118 -7.66 -4.00 8.73
N ASN A 119 -7.34 -2.72 8.78
CA ASN A 119 -6.74 -2.02 7.65
C ASN A 119 -5.21 -2.02 7.79
N ARG A 120 -4.50 -2.13 6.67
CA ARG A 120 -3.05 -2.15 6.60
C ARG A 120 -2.56 -1.15 5.55
N ILE A 121 -1.88 -0.11 6.02
CA ILE A 121 -1.46 1.04 5.22
C ILE A 121 0.07 1.04 5.11
N LYS A 122 0.61 1.27 3.91
CA LYS A 122 2.06 1.42 3.71
C LYS A 122 2.53 2.76 4.29
N VAL A 123 3.62 2.72 5.03
CA VAL A 123 4.35 3.88 5.56
C VAL A 123 5.72 3.89 4.91
N PHE A 124 5.97 4.88 4.05
CA PHE A 124 7.27 5.07 3.41
C PHE A 124 8.08 6.08 4.22
N TYR A 125 9.19 5.63 4.79
CA TYR A 125 10.21 6.54 5.32
C TYR A 125 11.04 7.05 4.15
N ARG A 126 11.02 8.37 3.92
CA ARG A 126 11.69 9.01 2.80
C ARG A 126 12.84 9.92 3.30
N PRO A 127 14.10 9.50 3.11
CA PRO A 127 15.25 10.37 3.29
C PRO A 127 15.20 11.64 2.43
N GLU A 128 15.82 12.72 2.89
CA GLU A 128 15.88 13.99 2.16
C GLU A 128 16.79 13.92 0.92
N ASN A 129 17.80 13.04 0.95
CA ASN A 129 18.90 13.00 -0.02
C ASN A 129 18.77 11.88 -1.06
N ILE A 130 17.54 11.48 -1.41
CA ILE A 130 17.33 10.52 -2.50
C ILE A 130 17.64 11.20 -3.84
N ALA A 131 18.47 10.57 -4.67
CA ALA A 131 18.75 11.07 -6.01
C ALA A 131 17.52 11.00 -6.92
N GLY A 132 17.29 12.05 -7.71
CA GLY A 132 16.14 12.17 -8.62
C GLY A 132 14.88 12.67 -7.91
N ARG A 133 13.72 12.44 -8.54
CA ARG A 133 12.43 12.88 -8.02
C ARG A 133 11.38 11.78 -8.11
N VAL A 134 10.44 11.75 -7.18
CA VAL A 134 9.38 10.73 -7.12
C VAL A 134 8.47 10.74 -8.36
N ASP A 135 8.24 11.91 -8.97
CA ASP A 135 7.44 12.06 -10.19
C ASP A 135 8.12 11.47 -11.43
N GLN A 136 9.43 11.19 -11.37
CA GLN A 136 10.20 10.57 -12.45
C GLN A 136 10.23 9.03 -12.37
N VAL A 137 9.67 8.42 -11.31
CA VAL A 137 9.71 6.97 -11.12
C VAL A 137 9.09 6.25 -12.32
N SER A 138 7.92 6.70 -12.80
CA SER A 138 7.21 6.08 -13.92
C SER A 138 8.07 6.01 -15.19
N SER A 139 8.77 7.09 -15.55
CA SER A 139 9.61 7.13 -16.75
C SER A 139 10.97 6.43 -16.58
N ALA A 140 11.44 6.26 -15.35
CA ALA A 140 12.68 5.56 -15.03
C ALA A 140 12.53 4.03 -15.01
N LEU A 141 11.31 3.51 -14.85
CA LEU A 141 11.05 2.07 -14.88
C LEU A 141 11.38 1.50 -16.26
N THR A 142 12.07 0.37 -16.27
CA THR A 142 12.35 -0.39 -17.49
C THR A 142 11.76 -1.78 -17.40
N PHE A 143 11.33 -2.33 -18.54
CA PHE A 143 10.72 -3.65 -18.59
C PHE A 143 11.40 -4.54 -19.63
N ASN A 144 11.49 -5.83 -19.30
CA ASN A 144 11.83 -6.88 -20.24
C ASN A 144 10.72 -7.93 -20.25
N VAL A 145 10.35 -8.41 -21.44
CA VAL A 145 9.33 -9.45 -21.62
C VAL A 145 9.97 -10.58 -22.41
N ARG A 146 9.90 -11.80 -21.86
CA ARG A 146 10.49 -12.97 -22.50
C ARG A 146 9.60 -14.20 -22.39
N GLN A 147 9.74 -15.10 -23.35
CA GLN A 147 9.14 -16.43 -23.30
C GLN A 147 9.95 -17.31 -22.34
N GLN A 148 9.28 -18.03 -21.46
CA GLN A 148 9.87 -19.07 -20.61
C GLN A 148 9.03 -20.34 -20.70
N GLY A 149 9.42 -21.26 -21.59
CA GLY A 149 8.61 -22.44 -21.88
C GLY A 149 7.22 -22.04 -22.39
N LYS A 150 6.18 -22.51 -21.70
CA LYS A 150 4.78 -22.19 -22.02
C LYS A 150 4.26 -20.91 -21.38
N ASP A 151 5.10 -20.19 -20.63
CA ASP A 151 4.73 -19.01 -19.87
C ASP A 151 5.47 -17.77 -20.40
N VAL A 152 4.94 -16.59 -20.11
CA VAL A 152 5.63 -15.31 -20.33
C VAL A 152 6.10 -14.77 -19.00
N VAL A 153 7.35 -14.29 -18.95
CA VAL A 153 7.89 -13.57 -17.80
C VAL A 153 8.12 -12.12 -18.16
N VAL A 154 7.51 -11.24 -17.38
CA VAL A 154 7.76 -9.80 -17.40
C VAL A 154 8.67 -9.47 -16.22
N THR A 155 9.80 -8.81 -16.46
CA THR A 155 10.68 -8.28 -15.40
C THR A 155 10.64 -6.76 -15.45
N GLY A 156 10.18 -6.12 -14.38
CA GLY A 156 10.22 -4.67 -14.22
C GLY A 156 11.36 -4.28 -13.29
N LYS A 157 12.23 -3.37 -13.73
CA LYS A 157 13.36 -2.85 -12.95
C LYS A 157 13.09 -1.43 -12.51
N ASN A 158 13.34 -1.18 -11.23
CA ASN A 158 13.27 0.13 -10.62
C ASN A 158 14.68 0.60 -10.25
N PRO A 159 15.31 1.46 -11.06
CA PRO A 159 16.65 1.99 -10.76
C PRO A 159 16.63 3.12 -9.72
N THR A 160 15.46 3.59 -9.30
CA THR A 160 15.31 4.78 -8.45
C THR A 160 15.47 4.45 -6.96
N GLY A 161 15.63 5.50 -6.13
CA GLY A 161 15.58 5.39 -4.67
C GLY A 161 14.17 5.32 -4.07
N PHE A 162 13.10 5.31 -4.88
CA PHE A 162 11.70 5.30 -4.42
C PHE A 162 11.04 3.95 -4.69
N TYR A 163 10.05 3.54 -3.88
CA TYR A 163 9.25 2.36 -4.18
C TYR A 163 8.26 2.62 -5.33
N ALA A 164 8.22 1.71 -6.31
CA ALA A 164 7.24 1.76 -7.39
C ALA A 164 6.10 0.76 -7.14
N THR A 165 4.91 1.22 -6.77
CA THR A 165 3.73 0.33 -6.63
C THR A 165 2.95 0.28 -7.93
N ILE A 166 3.04 -0.83 -8.65
CA ILE A 166 2.22 -1.11 -9.84
C ILE A 166 0.85 -1.61 -9.35
N ALA A 167 -0.19 -0.80 -9.50
CA ALA A 167 -1.57 -1.17 -9.16
C ALA A 167 -2.09 -2.26 -10.11
N SER A 168 -1.81 -2.07 -11.40
CA SER A 168 -2.10 -3.02 -12.45
C SER A 168 -1.19 -2.75 -13.65
N GLY A 169 -1.05 -3.75 -14.51
CA GLY A 169 -0.32 -3.59 -15.76
C GLY A 169 -0.71 -4.62 -16.79
N GLU A 170 -0.25 -4.42 -18.01
CA GLU A 170 -0.50 -5.32 -19.12
C GLU A 170 0.59 -5.23 -20.17
N VAL A 171 0.92 -6.38 -20.76
CA VAL A 171 1.71 -6.45 -21.99
C VAL A 171 0.74 -6.56 -23.16
N VAL A 172 0.83 -5.62 -24.11
CA VAL A 172 -0.01 -5.57 -25.30
C VAL A 172 0.83 -5.61 -26.58
N GLY A 173 0.29 -6.20 -27.63
CA GLY A 173 0.95 -6.27 -28.95
C GLY A 173 0.35 -7.39 -29.82
N GLY A 174 0.39 -7.25 -31.15
CA GLY A 174 -0.10 -8.29 -32.06
C GLY A 174 -1.50 -8.85 -31.76
N GLY A 175 -2.42 -8.01 -31.26
CA GLY A 175 -3.78 -8.41 -30.87
C GLY A 175 -3.89 -9.17 -29.54
N LYS A 176 -2.78 -9.39 -28.82
CA LYS A 176 -2.75 -10.08 -27.52
C LYS A 176 -2.65 -9.08 -26.37
N LYS A 177 -3.18 -9.48 -25.20
CA LYS A 177 -3.13 -8.72 -23.96
C LYS A 177 -2.88 -9.66 -22.78
N LEU A 178 -1.77 -9.47 -22.08
CA LEU A 178 -1.36 -10.28 -20.94
C LEU A 178 -1.41 -9.43 -19.66
N LYS A 179 -2.25 -9.79 -18.70
CA LYS A 179 -2.44 -9.00 -17.48
C LYS A 179 -1.34 -9.28 -16.45
N MET A 180 -0.86 -8.22 -15.82
CA MET A 180 0.05 -8.25 -14.66
C MET A 180 -0.75 -7.98 -13.39
N LYS A 181 -0.46 -8.73 -12.32
CA LYS A 181 -1.03 -8.49 -11.00
C LYS A 181 -0.39 -7.27 -10.34
N SER A 182 -1.04 -6.71 -9.31
CA SER A 182 -0.43 -5.65 -8.51
C SER A 182 0.84 -6.17 -7.84
N GLU A 183 1.88 -5.35 -7.86
CA GLU A 183 3.17 -5.67 -7.25
C GLU A 183 3.91 -4.36 -6.92
N MET A 184 4.74 -4.38 -5.88
CA MET A 184 5.56 -3.24 -5.51
C MET A 184 7.03 -3.55 -5.74
N ILE A 185 7.68 -2.76 -6.58
CA ILE A 185 9.11 -2.89 -6.88
C ILE A 185 9.91 -2.03 -5.89
N PRO A 186 10.77 -2.62 -5.04
CA PRO A 186 11.61 -1.86 -4.12
C PRO A 186 12.60 -0.93 -4.86
N PRO A 187 13.15 0.08 -4.16
CA PRO A 187 14.23 0.90 -4.68
C PRO A 187 15.42 0.06 -5.14
N MET A 188 16.01 0.44 -6.27
CA MET A 188 17.19 -0.21 -6.87
C MET A 188 17.05 -1.74 -7.00
N SER A 189 15.85 -2.21 -7.34
CA SER A 189 15.50 -3.62 -7.38
C SER A 189 14.63 -3.95 -8.60
N GLN A 190 14.15 -5.19 -8.67
CA GLN A 190 13.27 -5.66 -9.74
C GLN A 190 12.18 -6.57 -9.20
N ALA A 191 11.07 -6.64 -9.93
CA ALA A 191 9.98 -7.57 -9.69
C ALA A 191 9.67 -8.37 -10.96
N GLN A 192 9.08 -9.56 -10.79
CA GLN A 192 8.74 -10.44 -11.89
C GLN A 192 7.27 -10.85 -11.84
N TRP A 193 6.65 -10.88 -13.03
CA TRP A 193 5.32 -11.43 -13.23
C TRP A 193 5.43 -12.63 -14.16
N VAL A 194 5.00 -13.79 -13.67
CA VAL A 194 4.87 -15.01 -14.46
C VAL A 194 3.42 -15.14 -14.91
N ILE A 195 3.21 -15.17 -16.22
CA ILE A 195 1.90 -15.23 -16.85
C ILE A 195 1.76 -16.61 -17.51
N PRO A 196 1.01 -17.54 -16.89
CA PRO A 196 1.02 -18.92 -17.31
C PRO A 196 0.28 -19.15 -18.64
N ASN A 197 0.73 -20.15 -19.41
CA ASN A 197 0.12 -20.59 -20.67
C ASN A 197 -0.10 -19.42 -21.65
N SER A 198 0.95 -18.63 -21.87
CA SER A 198 0.89 -17.42 -22.70
C SER A 198 2.09 -17.31 -23.64
N SER A 199 1.99 -16.41 -24.61
CA SER A 199 3.04 -16.16 -25.60
C SER A 199 3.34 -14.69 -25.70
N VAL A 200 4.63 -14.34 -25.83
CA VAL A 200 5.07 -12.94 -25.94
C VAL A 200 4.37 -12.26 -27.14
N PRO A 201 3.70 -11.11 -26.92
CA PRO A 201 3.12 -10.32 -28.00
C PRO A 201 4.18 -9.79 -28.98
N SER A 202 3.89 -9.75 -30.29
CA SER A 202 4.75 -9.05 -31.24
C SER A 202 4.66 -7.53 -31.03
N ASN A 203 5.79 -6.83 -31.15
CA ASN A 203 5.90 -5.39 -30.84
C ASN A 203 5.37 -5.05 -29.44
N ALA A 204 5.76 -5.84 -28.44
CA ALA A 204 5.23 -5.74 -27.08
C ALA A 204 5.44 -4.34 -26.47
N ILE A 205 4.38 -3.83 -25.85
CA ILE A 205 4.40 -2.61 -25.02
C ILE A 205 3.85 -3.01 -23.65
N VAL A 206 4.54 -2.57 -22.59
CA VAL A 206 4.07 -2.71 -21.21
C VAL A 206 3.38 -1.41 -20.81
N ASN A 207 2.08 -1.47 -20.55
CA ASN A 207 1.31 -0.38 -19.97
C ASN A 207 1.05 -0.67 -18.50
N PHE A 208 1.13 0.32 -17.63
CA PHE A 208 0.92 0.13 -16.20
C PHE A 208 0.33 1.37 -15.53
N LEU A 209 -0.32 1.13 -14.38
CA LEU A 209 -0.80 2.17 -13.47
C LEU A 209 0.07 2.17 -12.22
N LEU A 210 0.77 3.27 -12.00
CA LEU A 210 1.64 3.50 -10.85
C LEU A 210 0.86 4.25 -9.77
N VAL A 211 0.87 3.76 -8.53
CA VAL A 211 0.27 4.49 -7.41
C VAL A 211 1.25 5.58 -6.96
N ASN A 212 0.82 6.85 -7.02
CA ASN A 212 1.61 7.99 -6.57
C ASN A 212 1.47 8.26 -5.06
N ASP A 213 2.17 9.26 -4.54
CA ASP A 213 2.20 9.58 -3.10
C ASP A 213 0.84 9.98 -2.52
N PHE A 214 -0.04 10.55 -3.35
CA PHE A 214 -1.39 10.95 -2.97
C PHE A 214 -2.39 9.79 -3.04
N GLY A 215 -1.94 8.60 -3.44
CA GLY A 215 -2.80 7.43 -3.64
C GLY A 215 -3.55 7.42 -4.98
N GLY A 216 -3.30 8.41 -5.85
CA GLY A 216 -3.77 8.44 -7.23
C GLY A 216 -3.00 7.45 -8.11
N GLN A 217 -3.49 7.24 -9.34
CA GLN A 217 -2.86 6.34 -10.32
C GLN A 217 -2.38 7.13 -11.52
N ASP A 218 -1.08 7.06 -11.78
CA ASP A 218 -0.43 7.67 -12.94
C ASP A 218 -0.17 6.59 -13.98
N THR A 219 -0.47 6.89 -15.24
CA THR A 219 -0.25 5.94 -16.35
C THR A 219 1.22 5.98 -16.78
N GLY A 220 1.81 4.80 -16.99
CA GLY A 220 3.12 4.62 -17.60
C GLY A 220 3.05 3.65 -18.77
N SER A 221 4.00 3.79 -19.71
CA SER A 221 4.14 2.92 -20.86
C SER A 221 5.60 2.71 -21.20
N TYR A 222 5.97 1.48 -21.54
CA TYR A 222 7.33 1.10 -21.92
C TYR A 222 7.29 0.20 -23.16
N LYS A 223 7.86 0.67 -24.27
CA LYS A 223 7.99 -0.13 -25.49
C LYS A 223 9.17 -1.09 -25.36
N ILE A 224 8.93 -2.39 -25.54
CA ILE A 224 10.00 -3.39 -25.54
C ILE A 224 10.80 -3.23 -26.83
N GLN A 225 12.12 -3.10 -26.67
CA GLN A 225 13.09 -3.08 -27.77
C GLN A 225 13.39 -4.49 -28.26
#